data_AF-A0A9W6TZD3-F1
#
_entry.id   AF-A0A9W6TZD3-F1
#
_cell.length_a   1.000
_cell.length_b   1.000
_cell.length_c   1.000
_cell.angle_alpha   90.00
_cell.angle_beta   90.00
_cell.angle_gamma   90.00
#
_symmetry.space_group_name_H-M   'P 1'
#
loop_
_entity.id
_entity.type
_entity.pdbx_description
1 polymer ?
#
loop_
_entity_poly.entity_id
_entity_poly.type
_entity_poly.pdbx_seq_one_letter_code
_entity_poly.pdbx_strand_id
1 'polypeptide(L)'
;MTGIAQARKHAANAKCVDPNKLFKLLVGGTTFSHCLNLTKAGDELFASPQLVTWEKYVKEFATVNPDDKTTLISTMTSHYGDKGVYKILESAKKVPSTETLATALQAEQLNPQFSTWITISDEFYTKNPGKKVSTMWVLNAHYSDDALARMILAAEKVPSTKGVARRVEDEMFKNWMGTQLPTTPDEAFKLLKLDKAENVLETTTTKPSSKLLLQQKNLRAPRRSENLQAEQFKGWLADKESPDAIFELLKLDKAGKDLLANSRLNTWVTYLGDYNKQPFAKKTTMIGTFTKHFGDEALAQMLTTARSVPRTKKMAGFLYGLKRPNRGIALPTC
;
A
#
# COMPACT_ATOMS: atom_id res chain seq x y z
N MET A 1 -31.24 48.96 -33.73
CA MET A 1 -29.99 48.90 -32.93
C MET A 1 -29.35 47.49 -32.88
N THR A 2 -29.62 46.58 -33.83
CA THR A 2 -29.20 45.17 -33.75
C THR A 2 -28.03 44.80 -34.70
N GLY A 3 -27.76 45.57 -35.76
CA GLY A 3 -26.70 45.25 -36.72
C GLY A 3 -25.27 45.49 -36.21
N ILE A 4 -25.03 46.55 -35.43
CA ILE A 4 -23.68 46.95 -34.99
C ILE A 4 -23.15 46.03 -33.88
N ALA A 5 -24.01 45.56 -32.98
CA ALA A 5 -23.63 44.61 -31.93
C ALA A 5 -23.32 43.22 -32.51
N GLN A 6 -24.11 42.77 -33.48
CA GLN A 6 -23.88 41.52 -34.20
C GLN A 6 -22.57 41.57 -35.00
N ALA A 7 -22.32 42.68 -35.71
CA ALA A 7 -21.08 42.89 -36.47
C ALA A 7 -19.84 42.98 -35.57
N ARG A 8 -19.93 43.62 -34.40
CA ARG A 8 -18.86 43.62 -33.40
C ARG A 8 -18.57 42.24 -32.83
N LYS A 9 -19.60 41.42 -32.59
CA LYS A 9 -19.46 40.02 -32.13
C LYS A 9 -18.83 39.13 -33.21
N HIS A 10 -19.25 39.28 -34.47
CA HIS A 10 -18.63 38.58 -35.61
C HIS A 10 -17.19 39.03 -35.86
N ALA A 11 -16.88 40.33 -35.74
CA ALA A 11 -15.52 40.84 -35.89
C ALA A 11 -14.59 40.43 -34.74
N ALA A 12 -15.11 40.31 -33.51
CA ALA A 12 -14.36 39.77 -32.38
C ALA A 12 -14.08 38.27 -32.57
N ASN A 13 -15.06 37.46 -32.98
CA ASN A 13 -14.86 36.06 -33.32
C ASN A 13 -13.87 35.88 -34.49
N ALA A 14 -13.98 36.68 -35.55
CA ALA A 14 -13.07 36.62 -36.69
C ALA A 14 -11.60 36.97 -36.33
N LYS A 15 -11.39 37.84 -35.33
CA LYS A 15 -10.05 38.13 -34.79
C LYS A 15 -9.44 36.96 -33.99
N CYS A 16 -10.26 36.05 -33.47
CA CYS A 16 -9.82 34.89 -32.68
C CYS A 16 -9.59 33.61 -33.52
N VAL A 17 -9.93 33.60 -34.82
CA VAL A 17 -9.84 32.42 -35.72
C VAL A 17 -8.65 32.50 -36.70
N ASP A 18 -7.98 33.65 -36.80
CA ASP A 18 -6.76 33.84 -37.59
C ASP A 18 -5.55 33.21 -36.88
N PRO A 19 -4.89 32.18 -37.45
CA PRO A 19 -3.78 31.47 -36.81
C PRO A 19 -2.58 32.36 -36.42
N ASN A 20 -2.32 33.42 -37.19
CA ASN A 20 -1.22 34.34 -36.94
C ASN A 20 -1.56 35.38 -35.86
N LYS A 21 -2.84 35.68 -35.65
CA LYS A 21 -3.31 36.53 -34.53
C LYS A 21 -3.54 35.73 -33.26
N LEU A 22 -3.91 34.46 -33.39
CA LEU A 22 -3.84 33.47 -32.31
C LEU A 22 -2.45 33.54 -31.69
N PHE A 23 -1.35 33.42 -32.47
CA PHE A 23 0.02 33.51 -31.93
C PHE A 23 0.34 34.80 -31.14
N LYS A 24 -0.25 35.94 -31.50
CA LYS A 24 -0.09 37.20 -30.73
C LYS A 24 -0.99 37.28 -29.50
N LEU A 25 -2.21 36.73 -29.55
CA LEU A 25 -3.11 36.59 -28.40
C LEU A 25 -2.60 35.55 -27.38
N LEU A 26 -1.85 34.55 -27.87
CA LEU A 26 -1.16 33.51 -27.11
C LEU A 26 -0.05 34.06 -26.18
N VAL A 27 0.29 35.34 -26.24
CA VAL A 27 1.24 35.98 -25.29
C VAL A 27 0.51 36.73 -24.17
N GLY A 28 -0.80 36.99 -24.30
CA GLY A 28 -1.57 37.87 -23.41
C GLY A 28 -2.44 37.22 -22.33
N GLY A 29 -2.51 35.88 -22.26
CA GLY A 29 -3.14 35.07 -21.20
C GLY A 29 -4.65 35.24 -20.97
N THR A 30 -5.10 36.43 -20.58
CA THR A 30 -6.49 36.75 -20.19
C THR A 30 -7.44 36.92 -21.37
N THR A 31 -6.93 37.35 -22.54
CA THR A 31 -7.73 37.58 -23.76
C THR A 31 -8.13 36.27 -24.46
N PHE A 32 -7.41 35.18 -24.23
CA PHE A 32 -7.63 33.91 -24.92
C PHE A 32 -8.88 33.15 -24.42
N SER A 33 -9.10 33.09 -23.10
CA SER A 33 -10.30 32.47 -22.50
C SER A 33 -11.59 33.17 -22.97
N HIS A 34 -11.55 34.49 -23.09
CA HIS A 34 -12.65 35.29 -23.64
C HIS A 34 -12.89 35.00 -25.13
N CYS A 35 -11.83 34.82 -25.93
CA CYS A 35 -11.90 34.45 -27.34
C CYS A 35 -12.56 33.08 -27.58
N LEU A 36 -12.35 32.12 -26.69
CA LEU A 36 -12.98 30.79 -26.76
C LEU A 36 -14.38 30.74 -26.14
N ASN A 37 -14.86 31.85 -25.55
CA ASN A 37 -16.16 31.96 -24.88
C ASN A 37 -16.39 30.89 -23.79
N LEU A 38 -15.31 30.38 -23.19
CA LEU A 38 -15.33 29.33 -22.16
C LEU A 38 -16.03 29.79 -20.88
N THR A 39 -16.13 31.11 -20.65
CA THR A 39 -16.83 31.70 -19.51
C THR A 39 -18.36 31.56 -19.58
N LYS A 40 -18.92 31.27 -20.76
CA LYS A 40 -20.37 31.05 -20.94
C LYS A 40 -20.75 29.58 -21.05
N ALA A 41 -19.77 28.69 -21.12
CA ALA A 41 -20.02 27.27 -21.35
C ALA A 41 -20.66 26.57 -20.12
N GLY A 42 -20.53 27.15 -18.92
CA GLY A 42 -21.18 26.61 -17.72
C GLY A 42 -20.87 25.13 -17.51
N ASP A 43 -21.92 24.32 -17.33
CA ASP A 43 -21.80 22.86 -17.14
C ASP A 43 -21.32 22.11 -18.40
N GLU A 44 -21.46 22.71 -19.59
CA GLU A 44 -21.00 22.15 -20.88
C GLU A 44 -19.51 22.41 -21.16
N LEU A 45 -18.82 23.14 -20.28
CA LEU A 45 -17.41 23.50 -20.42
C LEU A 45 -16.51 22.28 -20.67
N PHE A 46 -16.79 21.16 -20.01
CA PHE A 46 -15.98 19.94 -20.13
C PHE A 46 -16.27 19.14 -21.40
N ALA A 47 -17.43 19.37 -22.03
CA ALA A 47 -17.77 18.78 -23.32
C ALA A 47 -17.27 19.63 -24.50
N SER A 48 -16.79 20.85 -24.24
CA SER A 48 -16.32 21.80 -25.24
C SER A 48 -14.97 21.38 -25.83
N PRO A 49 -14.87 21.16 -27.16
CA PRO A 49 -13.58 20.91 -27.83
C PRO A 49 -12.56 22.03 -27.63
N GLN A 50 -13.04 23.25 -27.36
CA GLN A 50 -12.21 24.42 -27.10
C GLN A 50 -11.43 24.31 -25.79
N LEU A 51 -11.93 23.52 -24.81
CA LEU A 51 -11.20 23.24 -23.56
C LEU A 51 -9.91 22.45 -23.82
N VAL A 52 -9.94 21.49 -24.76
CA VAL A 52 -8.76 20.71 -25.16
C VAL A 52 -7.71 21.63 -25.81
N THR A 53 -8.15 22.55 -26.67
CA THR A 53 -7.27 23.56 -27.27
C THR A 53 -6.65 24.46 -26.21
N TRP A 54 -7.44 24.89 -25.22
CA TRP A 54 -6.96 25.71 -24.11
C TRP A 54 -5.96 24.97 -23.21
N GLU A 55 -6.24 23.72 -22.85
CA GLU A 55 -5.33 22.90 -22.04
C GLU A 55 -3.96 22.73 -22.71
N LYS A 56 -3.96 22.45 -24.02
CA LYS A 56 -2.73 22.37 -24.82
C LYS A 56 -1.96 23.69 -24.78
N TYR A 57 -2.65 24.81 -24.95
CA TYR A 57 -2.02 26.12 -24.85
C TYR A 57 -1.41 26.37 -23.48
N VAL A 58 -2.14 26.13 -22.39
CA VAL A 58 -1.62 26.36 -21.03
C VAL A 58 -0.33 25.56 -20.80
N LYS A 59 -0.27 24.32 -21.31
CA LYS A 59 0.94 23.49 -21.27
C LYS A 59 2.10 24.11 -22.06
N GLU A 60 1.87 24.53 -23.31
CA GLU A 60 2.90 25.17 -24.13
C GLU A 60 3.35 26.52 -23.53
N PHE A 61 2.42 27.36 -23.05
CA PHE A 61 2.71 28.62 -22.39
C PHE A 61 3.58 28.43 -21.15
N ALA A 62 3.30 27.42 -20.32
CA ALA A 62 4.09 27.09 -19.14
C ALA A 62 5.52 26.59 -19.47
N THR A 63 5.74 26.07 -20.68
CA THR A 63 7.10 25.70 -21.14
C THR A 63 7.90 26.90 -21.63
N VAL A 64 7.24 27.89 -22.23
CA VAL A 64 7.89 29.09 -22.79
C VAL A 64 8.07 30.19 -21.74
N ASN A 65 7.14 30.32 -20.80
CA ASN A 65 7.13 31.36 -19.77
C ASN A 65 7.19 30.72 -18.37
N PRO A 66 8.37 30.25 -17.94
CA PRO A 66 8.47 29.45 -16.72
C PRO A 66 8.21 30.24 -15.43
N ASP A 67 8.34 31.56 -15.45
CA ASP A 67 8.11 32.44 -14.30
C ASP A 67 6.64 32.90 -14.16
N ASP A 68 5.85 32.83 -15.24
CA ASP A 68 4.44 33.23 -15.30
C ASP A 68 3.49 32.02 -15.44
N LYS A 69 3.89 30.85 -14.94
CA LYS A 69 3.13 29.61 -15.09
C LYS A 69 1.73 29.74 -14.47
N THR A 70 0.71 29.73 -15.33
CA THR A 70 -0.68 29.48 -14.95
C THR A 70 -1.05 28.02 -15.23
N THR A 71 -2.04 27.50 -14.50
CA THR A 71 -2.64 26.18 -14.76
C THR A 71 -4.08 26.35 -15.23
N LEU A 72 -4.61 25.32 -15.88
CA LEU A 72 -6.02 25.29 -16.29
C LEU A 72 -6.92 25.53 -15.06
N ILE A 73 -6.60 24.85 -13.95
CA ILE A 73 -7.35 24.98 -12.70
C ILE A 73 -7.23 26.37 -12.07
N SER A 74 -6.06 27.02 -12.12
CA SER A 74 -5.87 28.38 -11.61
C SER A 74 -6.72 29.40 -12.37
N THR A 75 -6.77 29.28 -13.70
CA THR A 75 -7.64 30.13 -14.52
C THR A 75 -9.12 29.85 -14.25
N MET A 76 -9.52 28.59 -14.04
CA MET A 76 -10.90 28.29 -13.64
C MET A 76 -11.23 28.89 -12.27
N THR A 77 -10.32 28.79 -11.30
CA THR A 77 -10.51 29.33 -9.95
C THR A 77 -10.62 30.86 -9.97
N SER A 78 -9.87 31.56 -10.81
CA SER A 78 -9.98 33.03 -10.90
C SER A 78 -11.33 33.52 -11.46
N HIS A 79 -12.01 32.71 -12.27
CA HIS A 79 -13.30 33.06 -12.87
C HIS A 79 -14.51 32.55 -12.08
N TYR A 80 -14.43 31.32 -11.55
CA TYR A 80 -15.56 30.65 -10.89
C TYR A 80 -15.43 30.56 -9.37
N GLY A 81 -14.26 30.89 -8.81
CA GLY A 81 -13.92 30.68 -7.40
C GLY A 81 -13.78 29.20 -7.02
N ASP A 82 -13.07 28.90 -5.93
CA ASP A 82 -12.78 27.50 -5.56
C ASP A 82 -14.03 26.63 -5.39
N LYS A 83 -15.04 27.17 -4.71
CA LYS A 83 -16.33 26.47 -4.49
C LYS A 83 -17.11 26.27 -5.80
N GLY A 84 -17.01 27.21 -6.74
CA GLY A 84 -17.65 27.11 -8.05
C GLY A 84 -16.98 26.04 -8.91
N VAL A 85 -15.65 26.09 -9.00
CA VAL A 85 -14.84 25.08 -9.69
C VAL A 85 -15.10 23.68 -9.14
N TYR A 86 -15.13 23.51 -7.80
CA TYR A 86 -15.42 22.21 -7.19
C TYR A 86 -16.77 21.63 -7.62
N LYS A 87 -17.84 22.45 -7.64
CA LYS A 87 -19.18 22.02 -8.06
C LYS A 87 -19.23 21.62 -9.54
N ILE A 88 -18.53 22.38 -10.39
CA ILE A 88 -18.45 22.09 -11.83
C ILE A 88 -17.73 20.75 -12.03
N LEU A 89 -16.60 20.53 -11.34
CA LEU A 89 -15.84 19.27 -11.43
C LEU A 89 -16.62 18.07 -10.90
N GLU A 90 -17.36 18.22 -9.79
CA GLU A 90 -18.25 17.16 -9.28
C GLU A 90 -19.37 16.79 -10.24
N SER A 91 -19.85 17.76 -11.03
CA SER A 91 -20.85 17.50 -12.07
C SER A 91 -20.23 16.82 -13.29
N ALA A 92 -19.06 17.29 -13.75
CA ALA A 92 -18.31 16.69 -14.86
C ALA A 92 -17.81 15.26 -14.55
N LYS A 93 -17.57 14.92 -13.28
CA LYS A 93 -17.25 13.55 -12.86
C LYS A 93 -18.38 12.54 -13.06
N LYS A 94 -19.64 12.99 -13.14
CA LYS A 94 -20.80 12.12 -13.36
C LYS A 94 -20.99 11.70 -14.81
N VAL A 95 -20.28 12.35 -15.74
CA VAL A 95 -20.39 12.09 -17.19
C VAL A 95 -19.14 11.31 -17.65
N PRO A 96 -19.30 10.08 -18.20
CA PRO A 96 -18.15 9.21 -18.52
C PRO A 96 -17.10 9.82 -19.45
N SER A 97 -17.50 10.65 -20.41
CA SER A 97 -16.57 11.28 -21.36
C SER A 97 -15.68 12.36 -20.73
N THR A 98 -16.06 12.88 -19.55
CA THR A 98 -15.35 13.99 -18.88
C THR A 98 -14.78 13.59 -17.51
N GLU A 99 -15.11 12.39 -17.02
CA GLU A 99 -14.75 11.91 -15.68
C GLU A 99 -13.24 11.97 -15.40
N THR A 100 -12.42 11.46 -16.32
CA THR A 100 -10.97 11.40 -16.15
C THR A 100 -10.34 12.79 -16.00
N LEU A 101 -10.72 13.73 -16.86
CA LEU A 101 -10.20 15.10 -16.85
C LEU A 101 -10.70 15.86 -15.61
N ALA A 102 -11.98 15.72 -15.27
CA ALA A 102 -12.57 16.35 -14.09
C ALA A 102 -11.93 15.83 -12.79
N THR A 103 -11.65 14.52 -12.72
CA THR A 103 -10.93 13.92 -11.58
C THR A 103 -9.50 14.45 -11.48
N ALA A 104 -8.78 14.56 -12.60
CA ALA A 104 -7.43 15.12 -12.62
C ALA A 104 -7.40 16.60 -12.19
N LEU A 105 -8.31 17.42 -12.71
CA LEU A 105 -8.39 18.84 -12.36
C LEU A 105 -8.84 19.08 -10.92
N GLN A 106 -9.72 18.22 -10.38
CA GLN A 106 -10.09 18.28 -8.97
C GLN A 106 -8.91 17.92 -8.07
N ALA A 107 -8.11 16.94 -8.46
CA ALA A 107 -6.86 16.63 -7.77
C ALA A 107 -5.88 17.82 -7.82
N GLU A 108 -5.74 18.49 -8.96
CA GLU A 108 -4.92 19.71 -9.08
C GLU A 108 -5.45 20.88 -8.23
N GLN A 109 -6.77 20.99 -8.07
CA GLN A 109 -7.39 22.04 -7.24
C GLN A 109 -7.11 21.85 -5.75
N LEU A 110 -7.30 20.61 -5.27
CA LEU A 110 -7.26 20.30 -3.84
C LEU A 110 -5.83 20.12 -3.32
N ASN A 111 -4.89 19.71 -4.17
CA ASN A 111 -3.51 19.40 -3.78
C ASN A 111 -2.78 20.61 -3.16
N PRO A 112 -2.79 21.83 -3.73
CA PRO A 112 -2.17 23.00 -3.11
C PRO A 112 -2.83 23.36 -1.77
N GLN A 113 -4.16 23.36 -1.69
CA GLN A 113 -4.89 23.76 -0.48
C GLN A 113 -4.61 22.80 0.69
N PHE A 114 -4.63 21.49 0.41
CA PHE A 114 -4.33 20.48 1.41
C PHE A 114 -2.85 20.54 1.84
N SER A 115 -1.92 20.76 0.90
CA SER A 115 -0.51 20.99 1.22
C SER A 115 -0.31 22.22 2.11
N THR A 116 -0.95 23.34 1.79
CA THR A 116 -0.93 24.56 2.61
C THR A 116 -1.51 24.31 4.01
N TRP A 117 -2.62 23.58 4.11
CA TRP A 117 -3.21 23.22 5.39
C TRP A 117 -2.28 22.36 6.27
N ILE A 118 -1.56 21.39 5.69
CA ILE A 118 -0.53 20.62 6.42
C ILE A 118 0.56 21.56 6.96
N THR A 119 1.07 22.47 6.12
CA THR A 119 2.10 23.44 6.54
C THR A 119 1.61 24.33 7.69
N ILE A 120 0.39 24.84 7.60
CA ILE A 120 -0.22 25.64 8.68
C ILE A 120 -0.34 24.81 9.96
N SER A 121 -0.75 23.55 9.86
CA SER A 121 -0.89 22.66 11.00
C SER A 121 0.46 22.37 11.67
N ASP A 122 1.52 22.14 10.88
CA ASP A 122 2.88 21.94 11.37
C ASP A 122 3.42 23.19 12.08
N GLU A 123 3.21 24.37 11.49
CA GLU A 123 3.58 25.64 12.10
C GLU A 123 2.82 25.90 13.40
N PHE A 124 1.53 25.62 13.42
CA PHE A 124 0.71 25.75 14.62
C PHE A 124 1.22 24.84 15.73
N TYR A 125 1.49 23.56 15.42
CA TYR A 125 2.04 22.59 16.36
C TYR A 125 3.37 23.06 16.95
N THR A 126 4.28 23.54 16.08
CA THR A 126 5.60 24.04 16.48
C THR A 126 5.50 25.28 17.37
N LYS A 127 4.59 26.21 17.04
CA LYS A 127 4.37 27.45 17.79
C LYS A 127 3.55 27.25 19.08
N ASN A 128 2.85 26.13 19.22
CA ASN A 128 1.95 25.85 20.34
C ASN A 128 2.20 24.45 20.96
N PRO A 129 3.40 24.19 21.52
CA PRO A 129 3.78 22.87 22.01
C PRO A 129 2.86 22.31 23.12
N GLY A 130 2.15 23.17 23.85
CA GLY A 130 1.17 22.76 24.86
C GLY A 130 -0.20 22.32 24.33
N LYS A 131 -0.53 22.59 23.06
CA LYS A 131 -1.88 22.33 22.50
C LYS A 131 -2.02 20.99 21.76
N LYS A 132 -0.90 20.34 21.39
CA LYS A 132 -0.84 18.99 20.76
C LYS A 132 -1.79 18.78 19.56
N VAL A 133 -2.13 19.83 18.82
CA VAL A 133 -2.94 19.72 17.59
C VAL A 133 -2.00 19.49 16.41
N SER A 134 -1.69 18.23 16.12
CA SER A 134 -0.90 17.85 14.94
C SER A 134 -1.79 17.67 13.70
N THR A 135 -1.19 17.62 12.52
CA THR A 135 -1.87 17.23 11.27
C THR A 135 -2.64 15.91 11.44
N MET A 136 -2.04 14.92 12.10
CA MET A 136 -2.69 13.63 12.36
C MET A 136 -3.83 13.70 13.37
N TRP A 137 -3.76 14.58 14.37
CA TRP A 137 -4.87 14.78 15.30
C TRP A 137 -6.14 15.23 14.57
N VAL A 138 -6.01 16.14 13.60
CA VAL A 138 -7.15 16.59 12.79
C VAL A 138 -7.64 15.48 11.85
N LEU A 139 -6.73 14.80 11.15
CA LEU A 139 -7.13 13.72 10.23
C LEU A 139 -7.82 12.57 10.97
N ASN A 140 -7.32 12.18 12.13
CA ASN A 140 -7.88 11.10 12.94
C ASN A 140 -9.22 11.47 13.61
N ALA A 141 -9.58 12.76 13.66
CA ALA A 141 -10.92 13.18 14.06
C ALA A 141 -11.99 12.88 13.00
N HIS A 142 -11.59 12.65 11.75
CA HIS A 142 -12.51 12.45 10.62
C HIS A 142 -12.39 11.07 9.98
N TYR A 143 -11.20 10.45 10.04
CA TYR A 143 -10.91 9.21 9.36
C TYR A 143 -10.14 8.26 10.29
N SER A 144 -10.45 6.97 10.23
CA SER A 144 -9.62 5.95 10.89
C SER A 144 -8.27 5.78 10.17
N ASP A 145 -7.26 5.29 10.88
CA ASP A 145 -5.94 4.99 10.31
C ASP A 145 -6.05 4.08 9.07
N ASP A 146 -6.89 3.04 9.08
CA ASP A 146 -7.09 2.17 7.90
C ASP A 146 -7.75 2.88 6.72
N ALA A 147 -8.64 3.84 6.97
CA ALA A 147 -9.27 4.63 5.92
C ALA A 147 -8.25 5.60 5.30
N LEU A 148 -7.46 6.29 6.13
CA LEU A 148 -6.37 7.15 5.69
C LEU A 148 -5.32 6.38 4.88
N ALA A 149 -4.93 5.18 5.33
CA ALA A 149 -4.00 4.32 4.59
C ALA A 149 -4.52 3.97 3.20
N ARG A 150 -5.82 3.65 3.05
CA ARG A 150 -6.43 3.41 1.73
C ARG A 150 -6.46 4.67 0.85
N MET A 151 -6.74 5.84 1.45
CA MET A 151 -6.71 7.12 0.72
C MET A 151 -5.30 7.44 0.21
N ILE A 152 -4.27 7.22 1.04
CA ILE A 152 -2.86 7.38 0.65
C ILE A 152 -2.53 6.45 -0.52
N LEU A 153 -2.87 5.15 -0.42
CA LEU A 153 -2.63 4.18 -1.50
C LEU A 153 -3.33 4.55 -2.81
N ALA A 154 -4.53 5.14 -2.74
CA ALA A 154 -5.23 5.64 -3.93
C ALA A 154 -4.53 6.89 -4.49
N ALA A 155 -4.18 7.85 -3.63
CA ALA A 155 -3.52 9.10 -4.01
C ALA A 155 -2.09 8.89 -4.57
N GLU A 156 -1.40 7.82 -4.18
CA GLU A 156 -0.10 7.47 -4.73
C GLU A 156 -0.14 6.98 -6.19
N LYS A 157 -1.28 6.45 -6.62
CA LYS A 157 -1.47 5.99 -8.01
C LYS A 157 -1.61 7.16 -8.98
N VAL A 158 -1.94 8.35 -8.48
CA VAL A 158 -2.13 9.57 -9.27
C VAL A 158 -0.87 10.45 -9.17
N PRO A 159 -0.17 10.73 -10.28
CA PRO A 159 1.11 11.46 -10.25
C PRO A 159 1.06 12.82 -9.54
N SER A 160 -0.03 13.58 -9.69
CA SER A 160 -0.18 14.92 -9.11
C SER A 160 -0.34 14.91 -7.59
N THR A 161 -0.96 13.87 -7.00
CA THR A 161 -1.21 13.75 -5.55
C THR A 161 -0.16 12.93 -4.81
N LYS A 162 0.75 12.28 -5.54
CA LYS A 162 1.79 11.41 -4.98
C LYS A 162 2.68 12.09 -3.94
N GLY A 163 3.00 13.37 -4.13
CA GLY A 163 3.81 14.14 -3.17
C GLY A 163 3.11 14.31 -1.82
N VAL A 164 1.84 14.71 -1.86
CA VAL A 164 1.00 14.85 -0.67
C VAL A 164 0.70 13.52 -0.01
N ALA A 165 0.43 12.46 -0.78
CA ALA A 165 0.20 11.12 -0.24
C ALA A 165 1.38 10.66 0.63
N ARG A 166 2.61 10.86 0.15
CA ARG A 166 3.83 10.58 0.92
C ARG A 166 3.99 11.47 2.14
N ARG A 167 3.59 12.74 2.05
CA ARG A 167 3.63 13.64 3.21
C ARG A 167 2.69 13.18 4.31
N VAL A 168 1.46 12.81 3.98
CA VAL A 168 0.48 12.30 4.95
C VAL A 168 0.95 10.98 5.55
N GLU A 169 1.51 10.09 4.72
CA GLU A 169 2.12 8.85 5.21
C GLU A 169 3.23 9.15 6.24
N ASP A 170 4.12 10.10 5.95
CA ASP A 170 5.17 10.52 6.87
C ASP A 170 4.62 11.06 8.19
N GLU A 171 3.55 11.85 8.17
CA GLU A 171 2.90 12.35 9.37
C GLU A 171 2.25 11.22 10.18
N MET A 172 1.63 10.24 9.52
CA MET A 172 1.07 9.06 10.16
C MET A 172 2.16 8.26 10.90
N PHE A 173 3.32 8.06 10.27
CA PHE A 173 4.48 7.41 10.90
C PHE A 173 5.07 8.20 12.06
N LYS A 174 5.24 9.52 11.91
CA LYS A 174 5.72 10.37 13.01
C LYS A 174 4.78 10.33 14.20
N ASN A 175 3.47 10.32 13.94
CA ASN A 175 2.46 10.20 14.99
C ASN A 175 2.57 8.86 15.72
N TRP A 176 2.72 7.75 14.99
CA TRP A 176 2.95 6.43 15.60
C TRP A 176 4.28 6.33 16.37
N MET A 177 5.35 6.95 15.88
CA MET A 177 6.67 6.96 16.55
C MET A 177 6.82 8.06 17.60
N GLY A 178 5.74 8.77 17.96
CA GLY A 178 5.77 9.88 18.90
C GLY A 178 6.26 9.49 20.29
N THR A 179 6.93 10.42 20.97
CA THR A 179 7.68 10.16 22.21
C THR A 179 6.82 9.93 23.46
N GLN A 180 5.53 10.28 23.43
CA GLN A 180 4.66 10.16 24.61
C GLN A 180 4.04 8.77 24.76
N LEU A 181 3.74 8.08 23.66
CA LEU A 181 3.27 6.70 23.64
C LEU A 181 3.45 6.13 22.22
N PRO A 182 4.59 5.49 21.93
CA PRO A 182 4.81 4.93 20.60
C PRO A 182 3.81 3.81 20.32
N THR A 183 3.15 3.89 19.17
CA THR A 183 2.32 2.79 18.66
C THR A 183 3.22 1.62 18.31
N THR A 184 3.02 0.48 18.97
CA THR A 184 3.76 -0.74 18.69
C THR A 184 3.40 -1.31 17.31
N PRO A 185 4.26 -2.17 16.71
CA PRO A 185 3.91 -2.83 15.46
C PRO A 185 2.60 -3.64 15.51
N ASP A 186 2.27 -4.25 16.65
CA ASP A 186 1.01 -5.00 16.85
C ASP A 186 -0.22 -4.07 16.90
N GLU A 187 -0.09 -2.93 17.58
CA GLU A 187 -1.15 -1.91 17.59
C GLU A 187 -1.34 -1.30 16.21
N ALA A 188 -0.26 -0.98 15.48
CA ALA A 188 -0.34 -0.51 14.11
C ALA A 188 -1.02 -1.53 13.18
N PHE A 189 -0.73 -2.83 13.38
CA PHE A 189 -1.38 -3.92 12.64
C PHE A 189 -2.90 -3.93 12.85
N LYS A 190 -3.36 -3.71 14.09
CA LYS A 190 -4.79 -3.61 14.45
C LYS A 190 -5.44 -2.31 13.97
N LEU A 191 -4.74 -1.18 14.07
CA LEU A 191 -5.23 0.12 13.57
C LEU A 191 -5.47 0.10 12.05
N LEU A 192 -4.60 -0.61 11.32
CA LEU A 192 -4.76 -0.88 9.89
C LEU A 192 -5.79 -1.98 9.58
N LYS A 193 -6.42 -2.58 10.60
CA LYS A 193 -7.38 -3.69 10.51
C LYS A 193 -6.84 -4.92 9.79
N LEU A 194 -5.52 -5.15 9.85
CA LEU A 194 -4.89 -6.32 9.23
C LEU A 194 -5.19 -7.61 10.00
N ASP A 195 -5.48 -7.51 11.29
CA ASP A 195 -5.96 -8.60 12.14
C ASP A 195 -7.30 -9.19 11.68
N LYS A 196 -8.08 -8.40 10.93
CA LYS A 196 -9.39 -8.79 10.38
C LYS A 196 -9.33 -9.25 8.93
N ALA A 197 -8.15 -9.20 8.29
CA ALA A 197 -8.02 -9.60 6.90
C ALA A 197 -7.87 -11.12 6.79
N GLU A 198 -8.68 -11.75 5.93
CA GLU A 198 -8.65 -13.19 5.70
C GLU A 198 -7.32 -13.65 5.08
N ASN A 199 -6.73 -12.84 4.20
CA ASN A 199 -5.40 -13.08 3.64
C ASN A 199 -4.55 -11.81 3.59
N VAL A 200 -3.90 -11.51 4.71
CA VAL A 200 -3.01 -10.35 4.90
C VAL A 200 -1.89 -10.26 3.84
N LEU A 201 -1.45 -11.40 3.28
CA LEU A 201 -0.33 -11.45 2.33
C LEU A 201 -0.75 -11.15 0.88
N GLU A 202 -2.04 -11.30 0.55
CA GLU A 202 -2.59 -11.01 -0.78
C GLU A 202 -3.18 -9.60 -0.92
N THR A 203 -3.38 -8.86 0.18
CA THR A 203 -3.91 -7.49 0.15
C THR A 203 -3.00 -6.47 -0.54
N THR A 204 -1.82 -6.87 -1.06
CA THR A 204 -0.80 -6.00 -1.65
C THR A 204 -0.46 -6.29 -3.12
N THR A 205 -1.37 -6.89 -3.91
CA THR A 205 -1.15 -7.22 -5.34
C THR A 205 -0.88 -6.04 -6.28
N THR A 206 -0.87 -4.80 -5.80
CA THR A 206 -0.26 -3.67 -6.54
C THR A 206 0.94 -3.14 -5.78
N LYS A 207 2.13 -3.20 -6.41
CA LYS A 207 3.42 -2.64 -5.96
C LYS A 207 3.23 -1.56 -4.87
N PRO A 208 3.59 -1.84 -3.60
CA PRO A 208 3.47 -0.84 -2.58
C PRO A 208 4.48 0.28 -2.85
N SER A 209 3.93 1.46 -3.13
CA SER A 209 4.66 2.70 -2.98
C SER A 209 4.65 3.06 -1.49
N SER A 210 5.60 3.94 -1.12
CA SER A 210 5.69 4.61 0.17
C SER A 210 6.39 3.88 1.34
N LYS A 211 6.86 4.71 2.27
CA LYS A 211 7.96 4.53 3.23
C LYS A 211 7.78 3.39 4.22
N LEU A 212 6.55 2.89 4.39
CA LEU A 212 6.17 1.70 5.19
C LEU A 212 7.06 0.48 4.89
N LEU A 213 7.64 0.38 3.70
CA LEU A 213 8.54 -0.70 3.30
C LEU A 213 9.96 -0.24 2.95
N LEU A 214 10.30 1.05 3.02
CA LEU A 214 11.66 1.50 2.72
C LEU A 214 12.65 1.10 3.82
N GLN A 215 12.19 0.92 5.06
CA GLN A 215 12.98 0.25 6.10
C GLN A 215 13.24 -1.23 5.74
N GLN A 216 12.35 -1.86 4.96
CA GLN A 216 12.58 -3.18 4.36
C GLN A 216 13.39 -3.14 3.05
N LYS A 217 13.61 -1.98 2.42
CA LYS A 217 14.27 -1.91 1.09
C LYS A 217 15.79 -2.10 1.14
N ASN A 218 16.40 -2.14 2.34
CA ASN A 218 17.73 -2.74 2.52
C ASN A 218 17.73 -4.27 2.38
N LEU A 219 16.56 -4.90 2.31
CA LEU A 219 16.39 -6.30 1.90
C LEU A 219 16.01 -6.33 0.41
N ARG A 220 17.00 -6.13 -0.47
CA ARG A 220 16.97 -6.86 -1.74
C ARG A 220 17.21 -8.33 -1.40
N ALA A 221 16.16 -9.03 -0.99
CA ALA A 221 16.22 -10.40 -0.50
C ALA A 221 15.09 -11.26 -1.11
N PRO A 222 15.30 -12.57 -1.30
CA PRO A 222 14.34 -13.48 -1.90
C PRO A 222 13.00 -13.52 -1.13
N ARG A 223 11.93 -13.73 -1.90
CA ARG A 223 10.50 -13.93 -1.56
C ARG A 223 10.11 -13.57 -0.12
N ARG A 224 9.33 -12.50 0.06
CA ARG A 224 8.69 -12.01 1.32
C ARG A 224 8.25 -13.09 2.33
N SER A 225 7.84 -14.27 1.87
CA SER A 225 7.52 -15.43 2.72
C SER A 225 8.71 -15.99 3.51
N GLU A 226 9.93 -15.98 2.94
CA GLU A 226 11.16 -16.47 3.57
C GLU A 226 11.60 -15.54 4.71
N ASN A 227 11.50 -14.22 4.52
CA ASN A 227 11.76 -13.24 5.58
C ASN A 227 10.76 -13.34 6.74
N LEU A 228 9.47 -13.56 6.44
CA LEU A 228 8.46 -13.74 7.48
C LEU A 228 8.67 -15.03 8.28
N GLN A 229 9.06 -16.14 7.62
CA GLN A 229 9.39 -17.37 8.34
C GLN A 229 10.63 -17.20 9.23
N ALA A 230 11.66 -16.48 8.77
CA ALA A 230 12.83 -16.20 9.58
C ALA A 230 12.49 -15.35 10.82
N GLU A 231 11.67 -14.31 10.67
CA GLU A 231 11.21 -13.50 11.82
C GLU A 231 10.30 -14.30 12.76
N GLN A 232 9.42 -15.14 12.21
CA GLN A 232 8.59 -16.05 13.02
C GLN A 232 9.45 -16.98 13.87
N PHE A 233 10.53 -17.55 13.31
CA PHE A 233 11.44 -18.40 14.07
C PHE A 233 12.18 -17.64 15.16
N LYS A 234 12.63 -16.42 14.88
CA LYS A 234 13.25 -15.57 15.91
C LYS A 234 12.30 -15.31 17.07
N GLY A 235 11.02 -15.01 16.79
CA GLY A 235 9.98 -14.84 17.81
C GLY A 235 9.82 -16.09 18.66
N TRP A 236 9.58 -17.25 18.03
CA TRP A 236 9.47 -18.53 18.74
C TRP A 236 10.71 -18.85 19.58
N LEU A 237 11.92 -18.59 19.08
CA LEU A 237 13.15 -18.79 19.85
C LEU A 237 13.30 -17.81 21.02
N ALA A 238 12.90 -16.55 20.85
CA ALA A 238 12.93 -15.54 21.91
C ALA A 238 11.97 -15.90 23.05
N ASP A 239 10.79 -16.40 22.69
CA ASP A 239 9.76 -16.90 23.62
C ASP A 239 10.10 -18.30 24.18
N LYS A 240 11.22 -18.89 23.70
CA LYS A 240 11.70 -20.23 24.06
C LYS A 240 10.68 -21.32 23.81
N GLU A 241 9.87 -21.15 22.76
CA GLU A 241 8.84 -22.11 22.38
C GLU A 241 9.47 -23.46 22.06
N SER A 242 8.98 -24.50 22.74
CA SER A 242 9.54 -25.84 22.57
C SER A 242 9.18 -26.40 21.18
N PRO A 243 10.00 -27.29 20.60
CA PRO A 243 9.62 -27.98 19.37
C PRO A 243 8.28 -28.68 19.47
N ASP A 244 7.91 -29.22 20.63
CA ASP A 244 6.60 -29.87 20.83
C ASP A 244 5.44 -28.85 20.72
N ALA A 245 5.58 -27.66 21.30
CA ALA A 245 4.58 -26.60 21.20
C ALA A 245 4.41 -26.11 19.75
N ILE A 246 5.52 -25.93 19.02
CA ILE A 246 5.45 -25.56 17.59
C ILE A 246 4.88 -26.71 16.74
N PHE A 247 5.10 -27.97 17.13
CA PHE A 247 4.53 -29.13 16.46
C PHE A 247 2.99 -29.11 16.53
N GLU A 248 2.44 -28.83 17.71
CA GLU A 248 1.00 -28.65 17.95
C GLU A 248 0.45 -27.39 17.28
N LEU A 249 1.17 -26.26 17.34
CA LEU A 249 0.79 -25.00 16.70
C LEU A 249 0.60 -25.18 15.19
N LEU A 250 1.50 -25.94 14.55
CA LEU A 250 1.43 -26.25 13.13
C LEU A 250 0.39 -27.34 12.80
N LYS A 251 -0.26 -27.90 13.83
CA LYS A 251 -1.26 -28.98 13.78
C LYS A 251 -0.69 -30.28 13.22
N LEU A 252 0.59 -30.56 13.49
CA LEU A 252 1.26 -31.78 13.01
C LEU A 252 0.90 -32.99 13.87
N ASP A 253 0.59 -32.79 15.15
CA ASP A 253 0.02 -33.79 16.07
C ASP A 253 -1.29 -34.40 15.55
N LYS A 254 -2.05 -33.64 14.75
CA LYS A 254 -3.32 -34.09 14.15
C LYS A 254 -3.19 -34.60 12.72
N ALA A 255 -1.98 -34.62 12.16
CA ALA A 255 -1.78 -35.01 10.76
C ALA A 255 -1.89 -36.53 10.53
N GLY A 256 -1.77 -37.34 11.58
CA GLY A 256 -1.86 -38.80 11.50
C GLY A 256 -0.95 -39.36 10.39
N LYS A 257 -1.49 -40.28 9.57
CA LYS A 257 -0.75 -40.93 8.46
C LYS A 257 -0.16 -39.95 7.43
N ASP A 258 -0.69 -38.73 7.33
CA ASP A 258 -0.24 -37.73 6.35
C ASP A 258 0.89 -36.84 6.88
N LEU A 259 1.35 -37.07 8.12
CA LEU A 259 2.42 -36.29 8.77
C LEU A 259 3.65 -36.08 7.87
N LEU A 260 4.18 -37.16 7.29
CA LEU A 260 5.41 -37.08 6.46
C LEU A 260 5.18 -36.43 5.09
N ALA A 261 3.93 -36.31 4.65
CA ALA A 261 3.57 -35.62 3.42
C ALA A 261 3.14 -34.16 3.67
N ASN A 262 2.93 -33.77 4.93
CA ASN A 262 2.48 -32.44 5.30
C ASN A 262 3.55 -31.39 5.02
N SER A 263 3.21 -30.36 4.24
CA SER A 263 4.15 -29.30 3.85
C SER A 263 4.68 -28.51 5.05
N ARG A 264 3.92 -28.43 6.15
CA ARG A 264 4.33 -27.74 7.39
C ARG A 264 5.40 -28.49 8.17
N LEU A 265 5.59 -29.78 7.91
CA LEU A 265 6.61 -30.58 8.59
C LEU A 265 7.99 -29.99 8.33
N ASN A 266 8.29 -29.53 7.11
CA ASN A 266 9.60 -28.95 6.81
C ASN A 266 9.88 -27.69 7.62
N THR A 267 8.88 -26.83 7.82
CA THR A 267 8.98 -25.65 8.70
C THR A 267 9.35 -26.05 10.12
N TRP A 268 8.67 -27.07 10.66
CA TRP A 268 8.98 -27.59 11.99
C TRP A 268 10.38 -28.20 12.10
N VAL A 269 10.83 -28.97 11.08
CA VAL A 269 12.17 -29.58 11.07
C VAL A 269 13.27 -28.53 11.08
N THR A 270 13.11 -27.46 10.30
CA THR A 270 14.07 -26.34 10.31
C THR A 270 14.09 -25.66 11.68
N TYR A 271 12.92 -25.38 12.25
CA TYR A 271 12.82 -24.79 13.60
C TYR A 271 13.45 -25.68 14.68
N LEU A 272 13.20 -26.99 14.67
CA LEU A 272 13.84 -27.95 15.57
C LEU A 272 15.37 -27.88 15.49
N GLY A 273 15.90 -27.77 14.27
CA GLY A 273 17.33 -27.60 14.03
C GLY A 273 17.89 -26.33 14.67
N ASP A 274 17.18 -25.21 14.57
CA ASP A 274 17.61 -23.93 15.12
C ASP A 274 17.42 -23.83 16.64
N TYR A 275 16.34 -24.42 17.17
CA TYR A 275 16.10 -24.57 18.61
C TYR A 275 17.20 -25.41 19.26
N ASN A 276 17.56 -26.57 18.70
CA ASN A 276 18.58 -27.46 19.27
C ASN A 276 20.01 -26.88 19.29
N LYS A 277 20.26 -25.79 18.54
CA LYS A 277 21.52 -25.03 18.59
C LYS A 277 21.55 -24.01 19.73
N GLN A 278 20.40 -23.66 20.32
CA GLN A 278 20.33 -22.64 21.35
C GLN A 278 20.88 -23.14 22.69
N PRO A 279 21.51 -22.27 23.49
CA PRO A 279 22.07 -22.65 24.79
C PRO A 279 20.99 -23.02 25.82
N PHE A 280 19.77 -22.48 25.70
CA PHE A 280 18.66 -22.78 26.60
C PHE A 280 17.91 -24.08 26.25
N ALA A 281 18.21 -24.70 25.12
CA ALA A 281 17.38 -25.76 24.57
C ALA A 281 17.54 -27.09 25.31
N LYS A 282 16.42 -27.64 25.80
CA LYS A 282 16.32 -29.06 26.11
C LYS A 282 16.24 -29.83 24.79
N LYS A 283 17.40 -30.33 24.32
CA LYS A 283 17.52 -30.97 23.01
C LYS A 283 16.52 -32.12 22.84
N THR A 284 15.84 -32.14 21.71
CA THR A 284 14.95 -33.23 21.30
C THR A 284 15.26 -33.66 19.87
N THR A 285 14.68 -34.77 19.43
CA THR A 285 14.85 -35.30 18.08
C THR A 285 13.49 -35.41 17.39
N MET A 286 13.51 -35.46 16.06
CA MET A 286 12.31 -35.70 15.27
C MET A 286 11.55 -36.95 15.75
N ILE A 287 12.26 -38.06 15.94
CA ILE A 287 11.65 -39.31 16.40
C ILE A 287 11.15 -39.22 17.83
N GLY A 288 11.87 -38.50 18.72
CA GLY A 288 11.44 -38.28 20.10
C GLY A 288 10.11 -37.52 20.19
N THR A 289 9.98 -36.42 19.46
CA THR A 289 8.72 -35.66 19.39
C THR A 289 7.62 -36.51 18.77
N PHE A 290 7.87 -37.23 17.67
CA PHE A 290 6.84 -38.08 17.07
C PHE A 290 6.38 -39.20 18.03
N THR A 291 7.29 -39.88 18.72
CA THR A 291 6.94 -40.90 19.72
C THR A 291 6.12 -40.29 20.85
N LYS A 292 6.46 -39.07 21.30
CA LYS A 292 5.72 -38.38 22.36
C LYS A 292 4.27 -38.09 21.96
N HIS A 293 4.02 -37.62 20.73
CA HIS A 293 2.66 -37.25 20.30
C HIS A 293 1.81 -38.44 19.81
N PHE A 294 2.42 -39.44 19.18
CA PHE A 294 1.67 -40.55 18.58
C PHE A 294 1.78 -41.87 19.36
N GLY A 295 2.73 -41.99 20.28
CA GLY A 295 3.07 -43.26 20.92
C GLY A 295 3.84 -44.20 19.99
N ASP A 296 4.45 -45.23 20.58
CA ASP A 296 5.40 -46.03 19.83
C ASP A 296 4.77 -46.94 18.77
N GLU A 297 3.64 -47.57 19.11
CA GLU A 297 2.94 -48.49 18.22
C GLU A 297 2.34 -47.75 17.01
N ALA A 298 1.59 -46.67 17.26
CA ALA A 298 0.94 -45.92 16.18
C ALA A 298 1.97 -45.28 15.25
N LEU A 299 3.08 -44.74 15.79
CA LEU A 299 4.15 -44.21 14.96
C LEU A 299 4.80 -45.29 14.08
N ALA A 300 4.99 -46.52 14.59
CA ALA A 300 5.54 -47.62 13.80
C ALA A 300 4.62 -48.00 12.63
N GLN A 301 3.30 -48.00 12.86
CA GLN A 301 2.30 -48.21 11.80
C GLN A 301 2.35 -47.08 10.77
N MET A 302 2.36 -45.81 11.20
CA MET A 302 2.47 -44.64 10.32
C MET A 302 3.72 -44.70 9.42
N LEU A 303 4.88 -45.04 10.00
CA LEU A 303 6.13 -45.17 9.24
C LEU A 303 6.10 -46.36 8.27
N THR A 304 5.44 -47.46 8.65
CA THR A 304 5.26 -48.61 7.74
C THR A 304 4.43 -48.23 6.52
N THR A 305 3.30 -47.56 6.74
CA THR A 305 2.44 -47.07 5.64
C THR A 305 3.19 -46.07 4.76
N ALA A 306 3.90 -45.11 5.36
CA ALA A 306 4.63 -44.09 4.61
C ALA A 306 5.81 -44.63 3.80
N ARG A 307 6.32 -45.84 4.11
CA ARG A 307 7.33 -46.54 3.30
C ARG A 307 6.79 -47.08 1.98
N SER A 308 5.47 -47.30 1.90
CA SER A 308 4.79 -47.75 0.68
C SER A 308 4.49 -46.60 -0.29
N VAL A 309 4.58 -45.35 0.16
CA VAL A 309 4.34 -44.16 -0.67
C VAL A 309 5.66 -43.60 -1.21
N PRO A 310 5.85 -43.49 -2.54
CA PRO A 310 7.13 -43.07 -3.14
C PRO A 310 7.71 -41.77 -2.58
N ARG A 311 6.85 -40.76 -2.36
CA ARG A 311 7.25 -39.43 -1.88
C ARG A 311 7.80 -39.43 -0.45
N THR A 312 7.32 -40.33 0.42
CA THR A 312 7.69 -40.38 1.85
C THR A 312 8.62 -41.56 2.17
N LYS A 313 8.84 -42.46 1.21
CA LYS A 313 9.57 -43.72 1.40
C LYS A 313 10.95 -43.58 2.03
N LYS A 314 11.75 -42.63 1.55
CA LYS A 314 13.12 -42.40 2.03
C LYS A 314 13.13 -41.94 3.49
N MET A 315 12.36 -40.89 3.80
CA MET A 315 12.25 -40.32 5.15
C MET A 315 11.68 -41.36 6.14
N ALA A 316 10.61 -42.05 5.75
CA ALA A 316 10.00 -43.08 6.57
C ALA A 316 10.94 -44.26 6.85
N GLY A 317 11.74 -44.68 5.86
CA GLY A 317 12.76 -45.70 6.02
C GLY A 317 13.85 -45.30 7.02
N PHE A 318 14.33 -44.05 6.94
CA PHE A 318 15.32 -43.50 7.88
C PHE A 318 14.78 -43.46 9.32
N LEU A 319 13.60 -42.88 9.53
CA LEU A 319 12.96 -42.79 10.85
C LEU A 319 12.63 -44.17 11.44
N TYR A 320 12.21 -45.13 10.61
CA TYR A 320 11.99 -46.51 11.03
C TYR A 320 13.29 -47.18 11.49
N GLY A 321 14.40 -46.88 10.81
CA GLY A 321 15.74 -47.38 11.18
C GLY A 321 16.20 -46.88 12.55
N LEU A 322 15.98 -45.59 12.84
CA LEU A 322 16.34 -44.97 14.13
C LEU A 322 15.57 -45.53 15.33
N LYS A 323 14.40 -46.13 15.11
CA LYS A 323 13.57 -46.72 16.17
C LYS A 323 14.01 -48.13 16.56
N ARG A 324 14.84 -48.82 15.76
CA ARG A 324 15.28 -50.17 16.10
C ARG A 324 16.29 -50.09 17.27
N PRO A 325 16.06 -50.78 18.40
CA PRO A 325 17.12 -50.98 19.37
C PRO A 325 18.27 -51.73 18.70
N ASN A 326 19.51 -51.31 18.97
CA ASN A 326 20.76 -51.96 18.57
C ASN A 326 20.56 -53.50 18.52
N ARG A 327 20.83 -54.14 17.38
CA ARG A 327 21.00 -55.59 17.34
C ARG A 327 22.26 -55.91 18.15
N GLY A 328 22.08 -56.10 19.44
CA GLY A 328 23.03 -56.78 20.30
C GLY A 328 23.31 -58.14 19.69
N ILE A 329 24.58 -58.33 19.38
CA ILE A 329 25.22 -59.59 19.02
C ILE A 329 24.73 -60.68 19.98
N ALA A 330 23.98 -61.65 19.47
CA ALA A 330 23.92 -62.97 20.10
C ALA A 330 25.09 -63.75 19.51
N LEU A 331 26.19 -63.84 20.26
CA LEU A 331 27.19 -64.88 20.05
C LEU A 331 26.51 -66.25 20.27
N PRO A 332 26.84 -67.28 19.47
CA PRO A 332 26.28 -68.59 19.68
C PRO A 332 26.94 -69.26 20.88
N THR A 333 26.12 -69.70 21.84
CA THR A 333 26.42 -70.73 22.84
C THR A 333 25.14 -71.56 22.98
N CYS A 334 25.08 -72.89 22.81
CA CYS A 334 26.05 -73.93 22.50
C CYS A 334 25.53 -74.77 21.32
#